data_AF-A0AA87ILK1-F1
#
_entry.id   AF-A0AA87ILK1-F1
#
_cell.length_a   1.000
_cell.length_b   1.000
_cell.length_c   1.000
_cell.angle_alpha   90.00
_cell.angle_beta   90.00
_cell.angle_gamma   90.00
#
_symmetry.space_group_name_H-M   'P 1'
#
loop_
_entity.id
_entity.type
_entity.pdbx_description
1 polymer ?
#
loop_
_entity_poly.entity_id
_entity_poly.type
_entity_poly.pdbx_seq_one_letter_code
_entity_poly.pdbx_strand_id
1 'polypeptide(L)'
;MNQIFGILVAVGVPLTVIGSFLDWPSIAMFFICSVSVVALSSFMGRATESLAIVSGPRIGGLLNATFGNAVELIIFIFALQAGLIGVVLASLTGSVLGNLLLVGGLSFFLEGIKFKCQMFSVHDATHNSGLLIFAVVVAFVIPEIFSMTMNESETIQLSVGISIIMILLYLAGLFFKLVTHRGVYNHGDAAQDSEHEEPKWSKKKALIILLVATLVVA
;
A
#
# COMPACT_ATOMS: atom_id res chain seq x y z
N MET A 1 -14.39 9.83 -12.36
CA MET A 1 -13.47 9.67 -11.21
C MET A 1 -12.23 10.56 -11.29
N ASN A 2 -11.49 10.60 -12.41
CA ASN A 2 -10.28 11.44 -12.56
C ASN A 2 -10.50 12.94 -12.30
N GLN A 3 -11.67 13.49 -12.63
CA GLN A 3 -11.94 14.92 -12.44
C GLN A 3 -12.12 15.29 -10.97
N ILE A 4 -12.79 14.47 -10.16
CA ILE A 4 -12.98 14.73 -8.73
C ILE A 4 -11.63 14.72 -8.01
N PHE A 5 -10.85 13.66 -8.19
CA PHE A 5 -9.50 13.58 -7.62
C PHE A 5 -8.59 14.69 -8.13
N GLY A 6 -8.68 15.07 -9.41
CA GLY A 6 -7.93 16.19 -9.98
C GLY A 6 -8.28 17.52 -9.33
N ILE A 7 -9.57 17.80 -9.12
CA ILE A 7 -10.04 19.00 -8.42
C ILE A 7 -9.56 19.01 -6.97
N LEU A 8 -9.66 17.86 -6.28
CA LEU A 8 -9.19 17.73 -4.90
C LEU A 8 -7.70 18.01 -4.77
N VAL A 9 -6.86 17.56 -5.69
CA VAL A 9 -5.42 17.91 -5.69
C VAL A 9 -5.22 19.40 -6.02
N ALA A 10 -5.88 19.89 -7.07
CA ALA A 10 -5.71 21.25 -7.56
C ALA A 10 -6.16 22.32 -6.55
N VAL A 11 -7.17 22.03 -5.73
CA VAL A 11 -7.64 22.92 -4.67
C VAL A 11 -6.95 22.59 -3.35
N GLY A 12 -6.84 21.32 -2.99
CA GLY A 12 -6.34 20.87 -1.70
C GLY A 12 -4.89 21.26 -1.45
N VAL A 13 -3.99 21.05 -2.42
CA VAL A 13 -2.56 21.35 -2.24
C VAL A 13 -2.29 22.86 -2.07
N PRO A 14 -2.84 23.77 -2.88
CA PRO A 14 -2.70 25.20 -2.58
C PRO A 14 -3.31 25.60 -1.23
N LEU A 15 -4.42 24.97 -0.84
CA LEU A 15 -5.11 25.30 0.41
C LEU A 15 -4.33 24.82 1.64
N THR A 16 -3.61 23.69 1.57
CA THR A 16 -2.68 23.29 2.63
C THR A 16 -1.53 24.28 2.76
N VAL A 17 -0.95 24.74 1.65
CA VAL A 17 0.14 25.73 1.65
C VAL A 17 -0.34 27.06 2.23
N ILE A 18 -1.47 27.60 1.74
CA ILE A 18 -2.05 28.87 2.22
C ILE A 18 -2.43 28.76 3.70
N GLY A 19 -3.09 27.67 4.09
CA GLY A 19 -3.49 27.45 5.48
C GLY A 19 -2.30 27.33 6.43
N SER A 20 -1.17 26.77 5.96
CA SER A 20 0.08 26.73 6.71
C SER A 20 0.74 28.11 6.84
N PHE A 21 0.64 28.98 5.84
CA PHE A 21 1.19 30.35 5.91
C PHE A 21 0.32 31.31 6.74
N LEU A 22 -0.98 31.05 6.81
CA LEU A 22 -1.95 31.87 7.54
C LEU A 22 -2.28 31.29 8.94
N ASP A 23 -1.51 30.30 9.42
CA ASP A 23 -1.67 29.65 10.72
C ASP A 23 -3.12 29.24 11.03
N TRP A 24 -3.76 28.56 10.07
CA TRP A 24 -5.13 28.08 10.24
C TRP A 24 -5.25 27.07 11.40
N PRO A 25 -6.46 26.91 11.99
CA PRO A 25 -6.67 25.99 13.10
C PRO A 25 -6.22 24.56 12.76
N SER A 26 -5.51 23.93 13.70
CA SER A 26 -4.88 22.62 13.49
C SER A 26 -5.86 21.53 13.06
N ILE A 27 -7.10 21.57 13.57
CA ILE A 27 -8.15 20.62 13.17
C ILE A 27 -8.56 20.79 11.71
N ALA A 28 -8.67 22.04 11.22
CA ALA A 28 -9.00 22.31 9.83
C ALA A 28 -7.87 21.84 8.92
N MET A 29 -6.64 22.20 9.28
CA MET A 29 -5.43 21.77 8.57
C MET A 29 -5.33 20.25 8.48
N PHE A 30 -5.61 19.52 9.57
CA PHE A 30 -5.63 18.06 9.56
C PHE A 30 -6.58 17.48 8.51
N PHE A 31 -7.82 17.98 8.42
CA PHE A 31 -8.79 17.50 7.43
C PHE A 31 -8.40 17.88 6.00
N ILE A 32 -7.93 19.11 5.78
CA ILE A 32 -7.48 19.59 4.45
C ILE A 32 -6.31 18.74 3.96
N CYS A 33 -5.30 18.51 4.81
CA CYS A 33 -4.15 17.66 4.49
C CYS A 33 -4.60 16.22 4.22
N SER A 34 -5.44 15.64 5.08
CA SER A 34 -5.91 14.26 4.91
C SER A 34 -6.63 14.03 3.59
N VAL A 35 -7.57 14.93 3.22
CA VAL A 35 -8.29 14.84 1.94
C VAL A 35 -7.34 15.01 0.75
N SER A 36 -6.39 15.94 0.86
CA SER A 36 -5.38 16.17 -0.20
C SER A 36 -4.48 14.94 -0.40
N VAL A 37 -4.04 14.30 0.68
CA VAL A 37 -3.23 13.09 0.66
C VAL A 37 -4.00 11.91 0.07
N VAL A 38 -5.28 11.73 0.42
CA VAL A 38 -6.13 10.69 -0.20
C VAL A 38 -6.20 10.88 -1.71
N ALA A 39 -6.34 12.12 -2.18
CA ALA A 39 -6.37 12.40 -3.61
C ALA A 39 -5.02 12.16 -4.28
N LEU A 40 -3.91 12.61 -3.68
CA LEU A 40 -2.55 12.36 -4.16
C LEU A 40 -2.21 10.88 -4.23
N SER A 41 -2.60 10.10 -3.21
CA SER A 41 -2.41 8.64 -3.17
C SER A 41 -3.04 7.94 -4.38
N SER A 42 -4.23 8.37 -4.81
CA SER A 42 -4.87 7.86 -6.02
C SER A 42 -4.05 8.14 -7.30
N PHE A 43 -3.40 9.29 -7.41
CA PHE A 43 -2.51 9.58 -8.56
C PHE A 43 -1.20 8.81 -8.48
N MET A 44 -0.65 8.68 -7.28
CA MET A 44 0.57 7.93 -7.01
C MET A 44 0.40 6.45 -7.37
N GLY A 45 -0.69 5.82 -6.92
CA GLY A 45 -1.02 4.43 -7.26
C GLY A 45 -1.14 4.20 -8.77
N ARG A 46 -1.88 5.07 -9.48
CA ARG A 46 -2.01 4.99 -10.95
C ARG A 46 -0.68 5.20 -11.69
N ALA A 47 0.18 6.06 -11.16
CA ALA A 47 1.53 6.27 -11.69
C ALA A 47 2.38 5.01 -11.52
N THR A 48 2.36 4.42 -10.33
CA THR A 48 3.07 3.19 -9.99
C THR A 48 2.61 2.01 -10.84
N GLU A 49 1.29 1.81 -10.96
CA GLU A 49 0.68 0.76 -11.79
C GLU A 49 1.09 0.91 -13.26
N SER A 50 0.94 2.11 -13.83
CA SER A 50 1.36 2.38 -15.21
C SER A 50 2.85 2.09 -15.40
N LEU A 51 3.69 2.57 -14.48
CA LEU A 51 5.15 2.36 -14.56
C LEU A 51 5.52 0.88 -14.39
N ALA A 52 4.79 0.13 -13.56
CA ALA A 52 5.00 -1.28 -13.34
C ALA A 52 4.72 -2.09 -14.62
N ILE A 53 3.59 -1.83 -15.29
CA ILE A 53 3.23 -2.43 -16.57
C ILE A 53 4.35 -2.20 -17.59
N VAL A 54 4.79 -0.95 -17.79
CA VAL A 54 5.77 -0.66 -18.85
C VAL A 54 7.22 -1.05 -18.52
N SER A 55 7.50 -1.38 -17.26
CA SER A 55 8.82 -1.84 -16.80
C SER A 55 8.95 -3.38 -16.81
N GLY A 56 7.84 -4.07 -17.07
CA GLY A 56 7.75 -5.53 -17.13
C GLY A 56 7.69 -6.18 -15.72
N PRO A 57 7.34 -7.47 -15.64
CA PRO A 57 6.92 -8.10 -14.37
C PRO A 57 7.94 -8.00 -13.23
N ARG A 58 9.24 -8.09 -13.52
CA ARG A 58 10.30 -8.08 -12.50
C ARG A 58 10.45 -6.71 -11.82
N ILE A 59 10.71 -5.69 -12.64
CA ILE A 59 10.91 -4.32 -12.15
C ILE A 59 9.57 -3.75 -11.70
N GLY A 60 8.48 -4.08 -12.40
CA GLY A 60 7.13 -3.66 -12.03
C GLY A 60 6.67 -4.21 -10.69
N GLY A 61 6.96 -5.48 -10.38
CA GLY A 61 6.67 -6.06 -9.06
C GLY A 61 7.37 -5.30 -7.92
N LEU A 62 8.66 -4.97 -8.10
CA LEU A 62 9.42 -4.16 -7.14
C LEU A 62 8.88 -2.73 -7.03
N LEU A 63 8.60 -2.08 -8.16
CA LEU A 63 8.03 -0.72 -8.17
C LEU A 63 6.68 -0.68 -7.45
N ASN A 64 5.82 -1.67 -7.67
CA ASN A 64 4.52 -1.73 -7.00
C ASN A 64 4.66 -1.99 -5.50
N ALA A 65 5.57 -2.89 -5.10
CA ALA A 65 5.85 -3.17 -3.69
C ALA A 65 6.29 -1.90 -2.93
N THR A 66 7.16 -1.09 -3.53
CA THR A 66 7.72 0.11 -2.89
C THR A 66 6.82 1.33 -3.06
N PHE A 67 6.51 1.73 -4.29
CA PHE A 67 5.78 2.96 -4.59
C PHE A 67 4.26 2.81 -4.51
N GLY A 68 3.73 1.59 -4.46
CA GLY A 68 2.31 1.35 -4.20
C GLY A 68 1.92 1.71 -2.77
N ASN A 69 2.86 1.58 -1.82
CA ASN A 69 2.69 1.92 -0.41
C ASN A 69 3.49 3.16 0.01
N ALA A 70 3.99 3.95 -0.95
CA ALA A 70 4.89 5.07 -0.64
C ALA A 70 4.25 6.15 0.24
N VAL A 71 2.96 6.47 0.03
CA VAL A 71 2.25 7.45 0.87
C VAL A 71 2.26 7.01 2.34
N GLU A 72 1.98 5.73 2.59
CA GLU A 72 1.98 5.15 3.93
C GLU A 72 3.40 5.20 4.54
N LEU A 73 4.42 4.78 3.78
CA LEU A 73 5.82 4.84 4.22
C LEU A 73 6.28 6.27 4.56
N ILE A 74 5.90 7.27 3.76
CA ILE A 74 6.24 8.68 4.00
C ILE A 74 5.63 9.14 5.32
N ILE A 75 4.33 8.88 5.53
CA ILE A 75 3.64 9.24 6.78
C ILE A 75 4.31 8.56 7.98
N PHE A 76 4.71 7.30 7.85
CA PHE A 76 5.41 6.58 8.92
C PHE A 76 6.76 7.20 9.26
N ILE A 77 7.55 7.58 8.26
CA ILE A 77 8.86 8.21 8.48
C ILE A 77 8.69 9.50 9.28
N PHE A 78 7.78 10.39 8.88
CA PHE A 78 7.54 11.64 9.59
C PHE A 78 6.92 11.44 10.97
N ALA A 79 6.00 10.49 11.11
CA ALA A 79 5.43 10.15 12.41
C ALA A 79 6.49 9.59 13.38
N LEU A 80 7.39 8.72 12.90
CA LEU A 80 8.52 8.20 13.69
C LEU A 80 9.50 9.31 14.08
N GLN A 81 9.82 10.23 13.15
CA GLN A 81 10.67 11.40 13.45
C GLN A 81 10.04 12.30 14.52
N ALA A 82 8.71 12.39 14.55
CA ALA A 82 7.96 13.11 15.58
C ALA A 82 7.74 12.29 16.88
N GLY A 83 8.29 11.07 16.98
CA GLY A 83 8.12 10.20 18.16
C GLY A 83 6.73 9.57 18.30
N LEU A 84 5.89 9.62 17.27
CA LEU A 84 4.51 9.13 17.26
C LEU A 84 4.42 7.62 16.95
N ILE A 85 5.15 6.80 17.70
CA ILE A 85 5.22 5.34 17.50
C ILE A 85 3.83 4.70 17.55
N GLY A 86 2.98 5.13 18.49
CA GLY A 86 1.61 4.62 18.62
C GLY A 86 0.75 4.88 17.38
N VAL A 87 0.95 6.01 16.70
CA VAL A 87 0.23 6.34 15.45
C VAL A 87 0.67 5.41 14.32
N VAL A 88 1.97 5.12 14.23
CA VAL A 88 2.54 4.22 13.22
C VAL A 88 2.01 2.80 13.40
N LEU A 89 2.02 2.28 14.63
CA LEU A 89 1.47 0.96 14.95
C LEU A 89 -0.03 0.88 14.66
N ALA A 90 -0.80 1.88 15.10
CA ALA A 90 -2.25 1.94 14.83
C ALA A 90 -2.55 2.02 13.33
N SER A 91 -1.74 2.75 12.56
CA SER A 91 -1.91 2.87 11.11
C SER A 91 -1.52 1.58 10.37
N LEU A 92 -0.46 0.88 10.78
CA LEU A 92 -0.10 -0.44 10.23
C LEU A 92 -1.24 -1.45 10.42
N THR A 93 -1.81 -1.52 11.63
CA THR A 93 -2.98 -2.35 11.91
C THR A 93 -4.19 -1.91 11.08
N GLY A 94 -4.42 -0.59 11.00
CA GLY A 94 -5.49 0.00 10.21
C GLY A 94 -5.38 -0.31 8.71
N SER A 95 -4.18 -0.36 8.15
CA SER A 95 -3.92 -0.70 6.74
C SER A 95 -4.29 -2.15 6.43
N VAL A 96 -3.92 -3.10 7.30
CA VAL A 96 -4.33 -4.51 7.19
C VAL A 96 -5.85 -4.65 7.27
N LEU A 97 -6.47 -4.05 8.29
CA LEU A 97 -7.94 -4.10 8.46
C LEU A 97 -8.66 -3.41 7.29
N GLY A 98 -8.14 -2.27 6.84
CA GLY A 98 -8.68 -1.49 5.73
C GLY A 98 -8.69 -2.29 4.44
N ASN A 99 -7.59 -2.97 4.10
CA ASN A 99 -7.54 -3.77 2.88
C ASN A 99 -8.45 -5.00 2.94
N LEU A 100 -8.49 -5.71 4.08
CA LEU A 100 -9.23 -6.96 4.20
C LEU A 100 -10.73 -6.74 4.36
N LEU A 101 -11.14 -5.87 5.28
CA LEU A 101 -12.54 -5.70 5.67
C LEU A 101 -13.19 -4.58 4.87
N LEU A 102 -12.54 -3.42 4.76
CA LEU A 102 -13.15 -2.27 4.10
C LEU A 102 -13.09 -2.43 2.57
N VAL A 103 -11.89 -2.53 2.00
CA VAL A 103 -11.72 -2.64 0.53
C VAL A 103 -12.24 -3.97 0.03
N GLY A 104 -11.80 -5.09 0.63
CA GLY A 104 -12.29 -6.43 0.28
C GLY A 104 -13.80 -6.56 0.47
N GLY A 105 -14.32 -6.15 1.63
CA GLY A 105 -15.75 -6.22 1.93
C GLY A 105 -16.61 -5.33 1.03
N LEU A 106 -16.19 -4.09 0.73
CA LEU A 106 -16.90 -3.24 -0.22
C LEU A 106 -16.84 -3.80 -1.64
N SER A 107 -15.75 -4.45 -2.04
CA SER A 107 -15.63 -5.09 -3.35
C SER A 107 -16.65 -6.23 -3.49
N PHE A 108 -16.76 -7.11 -2.49
CA PHE A 108 -17.78 -8.16 -2.44
C PHE A 108 -19.20 -7.59 -2.37
N PHE A 109 -19.42 -6.56 -1.56
CA PHE A 109 -20.73 -5.95 -1.40
C PHE A 109 -21.22 -5.29 -2.69
N LEU A 110 -20.40 -4.43 -3.32
CA LEU A 110 -20.78 -3.69 -4.52
C LEU A 110 -20.96 -4.61 -5.73
N GLU A 111 -20.08 -5.59 -5.91
CA GLU A 111 -20.19 -6.54 -7.00
C GLU A 111 -21.32 -7.56 -6.77
N GLY A 112 -21.56 -7.95 -5.51
CA GLY A 112 -22.66 -8.84 -5.10
C GLY A 112 -24.06 -8.27 -5.32
N ILE A 113 -24.21 -6.93 -5.41
CA ILE A 113 -25.49 -6.29 -5.82
C ILE A 113 -25.86 -6.66 -7.26
N LYS A 114 -24.86 -6.81 -8.13
CA LYS A 114 -25.05 -7.10 -9.56
C LYS A 114 -24.97 -8.59 -9.87
N PHE A 115 -24.06 -9.32 -9.23
CA PHE A 115 -23.76 -10.72 -9.52
C PHE A 115 -24.04 -11.61 -8.31
N LYS A 116 -24.79 -12.71 -8.51
CA LYS A 116 -25.15 -13.64 -7.43
C LYS A 116 -23.99 -14.51 -6.94
N CYS A 117 -23.08 -14.85 -7.84
CA CYS A 117 -21.87 -15.64 -7.56
C CYS A 117 -20.67 -14.94 -8.18
N GLN A 118 -19.60 -14.80 -7.39
CA GLN A 118 -18.30 -14.30 -7.84
C GLN A 118 -17.33 -15.48 -7.97
N MET A 119 -16.57 -15.52 -9.06
CA MET A 119 -15.61 -16.60 -9.32
C MET A 119 -14.21 -16.14 -8.93
N PHE A 120 -13.52 -16.91 -8.10
CA PHE A 120 -12.14 -16.66 -7.70
C PHE A 120 -11.32 -17.94 -7.87
N SER A 121 -10.03 -17.78 -8.14
CA SER A 121 -9.08 -18.88 -8.11
C SER A 121 -8.91 -19.39 -6.68
N VAL A 122 -9.34 -20.62 -6.42
CA VAL A 122 -9.19 -21.26 -5.10
C VAL A 122 -7.71 -21.39 -4.73
N HIS A 123 -6.83 -21.62 -5.71
CA HIS A 123 -5.40 -21.74 -5.48
C HIS A 123 -4.80 -20.42 -4.97
N ASP A 124 -5.08 -19.30 -5.65
CA ASP A 124 -4.53 -18.00 -5.28
C ASP A 124 -5.13 -17.49 -3.97
N ALA A 125 -6.43 -17.69 -3.76
CA ALA A 125 -7.08 -17.33 -2.51
C ALA A 125 -6.47 -18.10 -1.33
N THR A 126 -6.23 -19.40 -1.48
CA THR A 126 -5.63 -20.24 -0.42
C THR A 126 -4.18 -19.84 -0.16
N HIS A 127 -3.39 -19.62 -1.22
CA HIS A 127 -1.98 -19.23 -1.09
C HIS A 127 -1.84 -17.85 -0.42
N ASN A 128 -2.60 -16.86 -0.87
CA ASN A 128 -2.59 -15.50 -0.31
C ASN A 128 -3.10 -15.48 1.14
N SER A 129 -4.16 -16.24 1.46
CA SER A 129 -4.66 -16.36 2.83
C SER A 129 -3.64 -17.02 3.76
N GLY A 130 -2.94 -18.06 3.29
CA GLY A 130 -1.87 -18.71 4.05
C GLY A 130 -0.70 -17.78 4.35
N LEU A 131 -0.24 -17.01 3.35
CA LEU A 131 0.80 -16.00 3.53
C LEU A 131 0.36 -14.88 4.49
N LEU A 132 -0.89 -14.43 4.39
CA LEU A 132 -1.45 -13.40 5.26
C LEU A 132 -1.51 -13.87 6.72
N ILE A 133 -2.02 -15.09 6.96
CA ILE A 133 -2.06 -15.69 8.31
C ILE A 133 -0.65 -15.79 8.87
N PHE A 134 0.30 -16.32 8.09
CA PHE A 134 1.69 -16.39 8.50
C PHE A 134 2.26 -15.01 8.85
N ALA A 135 2.07 -14.01 7.97
CA ALA A 135 2.58 -12.67 8.17
C ALA A 135 1.98 -12.00 9.41
N VAL A 136 0.66 -12.07 9.62
CA VAL A 136 0.00 -11.46 10.77
C VAL A 136 0.40 -12.14 12.08
N VAL A 137 0.44 -13.48 12.10
CA VAL A 137 0.81 -14.23 13.31
C VAL A 137 2.27 -13.96 13.69
N VAL A 138 3.18 -14.06 12.72
CA VAL A 138 4.62 -13.91 13.00
C VAL A 138 5.01 -12.46 13.24
N ALA A 139 4.49 -11.51 12.47
CA ALA A 139 4.91 -10.10 12.55
C ALA A 139 4.16 -9.27 13.59
N PHE A 140 2.95 -9.68 14.01
CA PHE A 140 2.15 -8.93 15.00
C PHE A 140 1.87 -9.76 16.26
N VAL A 141 1.30 -10.95 16.15
CA VAL A 141 0.80 -11.70 17.32
C VAL A 141 1.94 -12.22 18.20
N ILE A 142 2.97 -12.84 17.62
CA ILE A 142 4.12 -13.37 18.37
C ILE A 142 4.84 -12.25 19.14
N PRO A 143 5.29 -11.14 18.52
CA PRO A 143 5.98 -10.10 19.27
C PRO A 143 5.13 -9.53 20.42
N GLU A 144 3.83 -9.33 20.21
CA GLU A 144 2.92 -8.79 21.23
C GLU A 144 2.77 -9.71 22.46
N ILE A 145 2.62 -11.02 22.24
CA ILE A 145 2.49 -11.98 23.35
C ILE A 145 3.80 -12.04 24.16
N PHE A 146 4.94 -12.05 23.47
CA PHE A 146 6.24 -12.15 24.12
C PHE A 146 6.65 -10.84 24.81
N SER A 147 6.23 -9.66 24.30
CA SER A 147 6.51 -8.39 24.95
C SER A 147 5.84 -8.23 26.31
N MET A 148 4.82 -9.03 26.64
CA MET A 148 4.19 -9.01 27.97
C MET A 148 5.10 -9.54 29.09
N THR A 149 6.09 -10.36 28.75
CA THR A 149 6.99 -11.01 29.72
C THR A 149 8.45 -10.59 29.56
N MET A 150 8.79 -9.89 28.48
CA MET A 150 10.12 -9.41 28.15
C MET A 150 10.36 -7.97 28.62
N ASN A 151 11.61 -7.62 28.85
CA ASN A 151 12.01 -6.22 29.04
C ASN A 151 12.07 -5.47 27.70
N GLU A 152 12.16 -4.13 27.75
CA GLU A 152 12.18 -3.28 26.54
C GLU A 152 13.30 -3.65 25.56
N SER A 153 14.52 -3.90 26.08
CA SER A 153 15.67 -4.30 25.26
C SER A 153 15.44 -5.62 24.52
N GLU A 154 14.89 -6.62 25.21
CA GLU A 154 14.59 -7.94 24.64
C GLU A 154 13.47 -7.84 23.59
N THR A 155 12.45 -7.01 23.87
CA THR A 155 11.34 -6.73 22.95
C THR A 155 11.83 -6.09 21.65
N ILE A 156 12.76 -5.12 21.74
CA ILE A 156 13.37 -4.48 20.56
C ILE A 156 14.21 -5.48 19.78
N GLN A 157 15.04 -6.29 20.45
CA GLN A 157 15.85 -7.31 19.79
C GLN A 157 15.00 -8.33 19.05
N LEU A 158 13.91 -8.79 19.67
CA LEU A 158 12.93 -9.68 19.04
C LEU A 158 12.27 -9.02 17.83
N SER A 159 11.81 -7.78 17.97
CA SER A 159 11.14 -7.02 16.89
C SER A 159 12.07 -6.78 15.69
N VAL A 160 13.34 -6.46 15.94
CA VAL A 160 14.36 -6.30 14.89
C VAL A 160 14.66 -7.63 14.21
N GLY A 161 14.78 -8.73 14.96
CA GLY A 161 14.97 -10.07 14.40
C GLY A 161 13.80 -10.47 13.49
N ILE A 162 12.57 -10.23 13.93
CA ILE A 162 11.34 -10.49 13.17
C ILE A 162 11.27 -9.60 11.91
N SER A 163 11.61 -8.31 11.99
CA SER A 163 11.57 -7.44 10.81
C SER A 163 12.58 -7.87 9.74
N ILE A 164 13.81 -8.24 10.13
CA ILE A 164 14.85 -8.71 9.21
C ILE A 164 14.41 -10.01 8.53
N ILE A 165 13.94 -11.01 9.28
CA ILE A 165 13.54 -12.29 8.68
C ILE A 165 12.33 -12.11 7.77
N MET A 166 11.37 -11.25 8.13
CA MET A 166 10.20 -10.95 7.29
C MET A 166 10.60 -10.28 5.98
N ILE A 167 11.54 -9.32 6.00
CA ILE A 167 12.06 -8.68 4.79
C ILE A 167 12.78 -9.72 3.90
N LEU A 168 13.61 -10.59 4.49
CA LEU A 168 14.31 -11.63 3.74
C LEU A 168 13.34 -12.62 3.09
N LEU A 169 12.33 -13.08 3.82
CA LEU A 169 11.30 -13.98 3.30
C LEU A 169 10.47 -13.30 2.20
N TYR A 170 10.12 -12.02 2.37
CA TYR A 170 9.42 -11.26 1.35
C TYR A 170 10.24 -11.12 0.06
N LEU A 171 11.52 -10.74 0.16
CA LEU A 171 12.40 -10.62 -1.00
C LEU A 171 12.67 -11.97 -1.67
N ALA A 172 12.84 -13.04 -0.89
CA ALA A 172 12.97 -14.40 -1.41
C ALA A 172 11.71 -14.86 -2.14
N GLY A 173 10.52 -14.59 -1.58
CA GLY A 173 9.23 -14.87 -2.23
C GLY A 173 9.03 -14.07 -3.51
N LEU A 174 9.42 -12.79 -3.51
CA LEU A 174 9.38 -11.93 -4.70
C LEU A 174 10.33 -12.45 -5.79
N PHE A 175 11.56 -12.85 -5.42
CA PHE A 175 12.50 -13.47 -6.33
C PHE A 175 11.97 -14.79 -6.89
N PHE A 176 11.33 -15.62 -6.05
CA PHE A 176 10.73 -16.87 -6.48
C PHE A 176 9.61 -16.64 -7.52
N LYS A 177 8.69 -15.72 -7.22
CA LYS A 177 7.55 -15.38 -8.09
C LYS A 177 7.99 -14.73 -9.42
N LEU A 178 8.99 -13.84 -9.39
CA LEU A 178 9.37 -13.04 -10.55
C LEU A 178 10.51 -13.61 -11.39
N VAL A 179 11.34 -14.50 -10.82
CA VAL A 179 12.54 -15.04 -11.47
C VAL A 179 12.47 -16.55 -11.65
N THR A 180 12.33 -17.33 -10.58
CA THR A 180 12.54 -18.79 -10.65
C THR A 180 11.33 -19.56 -11.16
N HIS A 181 10.11 -19.19 -10.74
CA HIS A 181 8.88 -19.90 -11.09
C HIS A 181 7.96 -19.06 -11.97
N ARG A 182 8.56 -18.34 -12.92
CA ARG A 182 7.85 -17.55 -13.92
C ARG A 182 6.99 -18.50 -14.78
N GLY A 183 5.67 -18.45 -14.62
CA GLY A 183 4.72 -19.25 -15.39
C GLY A 183 3.87 -20.21 -14.57
N VAL A 184 4.31 -20.64 -13.39
CA VAL A 184 3.51 -21.53 -12.51
C VAL A 184 2.32 -20.78 -11.92
N TYR A 185 2.52 -19.51 -11.57
CA TYR A 185 1.45 -18.60 -11.15
C TYR A 185 0.66 -18.00 -12.32
N ASN A 186 1.05 -18.24 -13.58
CA ASN A 186 0.31 -17.72 -14.76
C ASN A 186 -0.87 -18.62 -15.17
N HIS A 187 -1.20 -19.66 -14.40
CA HIS A 187 -2.26 -20.61 -14.75
C HIS A 187 -3.70 -20.13 -14.41
N GLY A 188 -3.87 -18.89 -13.93
CA GLY A 188 -5.15 -18.19 -13.83
C GLY A 188 -5.19 -16.88 -14.62
N ASP A 189 -4.07 -16.17 -14.68
CA ASP A 189 -3.97 -14.84 -15.30
C ASP A 189 -4.10 -14.88 -16.84
N ALA A 190 -3.71 -15.96 -17.53
CA ALA A 190 -3.74 -15.99 -19.00
C ALA A 190 -5.16 -16.09 -19.63
N ALA A 191 -6.18 -16.49 -18.87
CA ALA A 191 -7.56 -16.61 -19.36
C ALA A 191 -8.50 -15.51 -18.83
N GLN A 192 -8.06 -14.68 -17.88
CA GLN A 192 -8.81 -13.51 -17.38
C GLN A 192 -8.06 -12.16 -17.58
N ASP A 193 -6.74 -12.16 -17.76
CA ASP A 193 -5.93 -10.95 -18.07
C ASP A 193 -5.47 -10.87 -19.54
N SER A 194 -6.22 -11.50 -20.45
CA SER A 194 -6.12 -11.20 -21.89
C SER A 194 -6.93 -9.95 -22.28
N GLU A 195 -7.23 -9.06 -21.34
CA GLU A 195 -7.15 -7.64 -21.63
C GLU A 195 -5.71 -7.26 -21.32
N HIS A 196 -4.89 -7.03 -22.35
CA HIS A 196 -3.60 -6.37 -22.16
C HIS A 196 -3.86 -5.13 -21.28
N GLU A 197 -3.43 -5.14 -20.01
CA GLU A 197 -3.47 -3.95 -19.18
C GLU A 197 -2.59 -2.91 -19.86
N GLU A 198 -3.21 -2.09 -20.70
CA GLU A 198 -2.50 -1.05 -21.40
C GLU A 198 -2.14 0.02 -20.38
N PRO A 199 -0.88 0.47 -20.37
CA PRO A 199 -0.48 1.50 -19.43
C PRO A 199 -1.28 2.76 -19.72
N LYS A 200 -2.15 3.13 -18.76
CA LYS A 200 -3.00 4.33 -18.86
C LYS A 200 -2.16 5.58 -19.11
N TRP A 201 -0.95 5.65 -18.57
CA TRP A 201 0.00 6.75 -18.78
C TRP A 201 1.33 6.29 -19.40
N SER A 202 1.90 7.16 -20.22
CA SER A 202 3.24 6.95 -20.78
C SER A 202 4.32 6.94 -19.68
N LYS A 203 5.43 6.21 -19.89
CA LYS A 203 6.54 6.10 -18.93
C LYS A 203 6.98 7.44 -18.34
N LYS A 204 7.18 8.44 -19.21
CA LYS A 204 7.62 9.79 -18.81
C LYS A 204 6.57 10.48 -17.92
N LYS A 205 5.29 10.39 -18.29
CA LYS A 205 4.20 10.99 -17.53
C LYS A 205 4.04 10.31 -16.17
N ALA A 206 4.06 8.98 -16.13
CA ALA A 206 3.98 8.21 -14.89
C ALA A 206 5.14 8.56 -13.95
N LEU A 207 6.38 8.60 -14.45
CA LEU A 207 7.54 8.95 -13.64
C LEU A 207 7.47 10.38 -13.07
N ILE A 208 7.08 11.36 -13.88
CA ILE A 208 6.95 12.76 -13.42
C ILE A 208 5.86 12.88 -12.36
N ILE A 209 4.68 12.29 -12.60
CA ILE A 209 3.58 12.35 -11.64
C ILE A 209 3.97 11.64 -10.34
N LEU A 210 4.65 10.49 -10.43
CA LEU A 210 5.12 9.78 -9.26
C LEU A 210 6.07 10.64 -8.42
N LEU A 211 7.10 11.23 -9.04
CA LEU A 211 8.07 12.09 -8.35
C LEU A 211 7.42 13.33 -7.74
N VAL A 212 6.56 14.02 -8.49
CA VAL A 212 5.87 15.22 -7.99
C VAL A 212 4.93 14.86 -6.84
N ALA A 213 4.16 13.77 -6.95
CA ALA A 213 3.26 13.33 -5.89
C ALA A 213 4.06 12.96 -4.62
N THR A 214 5.17 12.23 -4.75
CA THR A 214 6.07 11.92 -3.62
C THR A 214 6.54 13.20 -2.92
N LEU A 215 7.00 14.19 -3.69
CA LEU A 215 7.52 15.44 -3.15
C LEU A 215 6.46 16.35 -2.52
N VAL A 216 5.19 16.23 -2.94
CA VAL A 216 4.09 17.01 -2.37
C VAL A 216 3.52 16.35 -1.12
N VAL A 217 3.57 15.01 -1.04
CA VAL A 217 3.17 14.26 0.16
C VAL A 217 4.20 14.37 1.28
N ALA A 218 5.50 14.38 0.91
CA ALA A 218 6.60 14.56 1.85
C ALA A 218 6.78 16.02 2.28
#